data_AF-Q2EVY7-F1
#
_entry.id   AF-Q2EVY7-F1
#
_cell.length_a   1.000
_cell.length_b   1.000
_cell.length_c   1.000
_cell.angle_alpha   90.00
_cell.angle_beta   90.00
_cell.angle_gamma   90.00
#
_symmetry.space_group_name_H-M   'P 1'
#
loop_
_entity.id
_entity.type
_entity.pdbx_description
1 polymer ?
#
loop_
_entity_poly.entity_id
_entity_poly.type
_entity_poly.pdbx_seq_one_letter_code
_entity_poly.pdbx_strand_id
1 'polypeptide(L)'
;HKVNPIDFENSEGNLGLSNAVLQHLASKLPVSRWQRDLTDSTVLRNLGVGIGYALIAYQSTLKGVSKLEVNRDHLLDELDHNWEVLAEPIQTVMRRYGIEKPYEKLKELTRGKRVDAEGMKQFIDGLALPEEEKARLKAMTPANYIGRAITMV
;
A
#
# COMPACT_ATOMS: atom_id res chain seq x y z
N HIS A 1 -1.13 21.96 -9.41
CA HIS A 1 -2.54 22.05 -9.80
C HIS A 1 -3.17 20.67 -9.66
N LYS A 2 -4.47 20.55 -9.33
CA LYS A 2 -5.11 19.23 -9.16
C LYS A 2 -5.04 18.45 -10.49
N VAL A 3 -4.46 17.26 -10.47
CA VAL A 3 -4.45 16.33 -11.61
C VAL A 3 -5.58 15.34 -11.40
N ASN A 4 -6.54 15.30 -12.33
CA ASN A 4 -7.62 14.31 -12.27
C ASN A 4 -7.10 12.96 -12.80
N PRO A 5 -7.31 11.84 -12.08
CA PRO A 5 -6.74 10.53 -12.43
C PRO A 5 -7.52 9.82 -13.55
N ILE A 6 -8.00 10.54 -14.57
CA ILE A 6 -8.92 10.03 -15.59
C ILE A 6 -8.35 8.87 -16.41
N ASP A 7 -7.04 8.86 -16.68
CA ASP A 7 -6.44 7.74 -17.42
C ASP A 7 -6.41 6.46 -16.58
N PHE A 8 -6.31 6.57 -15.24
CA PHE A 8 -6.43 5.42 -14.34
C PHE A 8 -7.88 4.93 -14.23
N GLU A 9 -8.84 5.85 -14.10
CA GLU A 9 -10.29 5.52 -14.07
C GLU A 9 -10.73 4.82 -15.37
N ASN A 10 -10.24 5.29 -16.52
CA ASN A 10 -10.48 4.64 -17.81
C ASN A 10 -9.83 3.25 -17.88
N SER A 11 -8.60 3.10 -17.37
CA SER A 11 -7.93 1.82 -17.31
C SER A 11 -8.69 0.81 -16.46
N GLU A 12 -9.12 1.21 -15.26
CA GLU A 12 -9.89 0.38 -14.34
C GLU A 12 -11.17 -0.16 -14.98
N GLY A 13 -11.95 0.69 -15.65
CA GLY A 13 -13.16 0.28 -16.35
C GLY A 13 -12.90 -0.73 -17.47
N ASN A 14 -11.86 -0.50 -18.28
CA ASN A 14 -11.51 -1.40 -19.38
C ASN A 14 -10.93 -2.74 -18.88
N LEU A 15 -10.16 -2.75 -17.79
CA LEU A 15 -9.71 -4.01 -17.17
C LEU A 15 -10.90 -4.85 -16.68
N GLY A 16 -11.93 -4.20 -16.13
CA GLY A 16 -13.17 -4.87 -15.75
C GLY A 16 -13.86 -5.55 -16.93
N LEU A 17 -14.03 -4.84 -18.05
CA LEU A 17 -14.61 -5.40 -19.29
C LEU A 17 -13.76 -6.53 -19.88
N SER A 18 -12.44 -6.35 -19.90
CA SER A 18 -11.49 -7.39 -20.33
C SER A 18 -11.67 -8.67 -19.50
N ASN A 19 -11.65 -8.54 -18.17
CA ASN A 19 -11.80 -9.68 -17.26
C ASN A 19 -13.14 -10.39 -17.45
N ALA A 20 -14.24 -9.64 -17.61
CA ALA A 20 -15.56 -10.23 -17.84
C ALA A 20 -15.60 -11.10 -19.10
N VAL A 21 -15.04 -10.59 -20.22
CA VAL A 21 -14.96 -11.34 -21.48
C VAL A 21 -14.05 -12.56 -21.32
N LEU A 22 -12.82 -12.37 -20.81
CA LEU A 22 -11.84 -13.44 -20.67
C LEU A 22 -12.30 -14.54 -19.71
N GLN A 23 -13.01 -14.20 -18.64
CA GLN A 23 -13.59 -15.16 -17.70
C GLN A 23 -14.76 -15.95 -18.34
N HIS A 24 -15.58 -15.30 -19.16
CA HIS A 24 -16.58 -16.01 -19.96
C HIS A 24 -15.93 -17.00 -20.93
N LEU A 25 -14.86 -16.60 -21.64
CA LEU A 25 -14.11 -17.50 -22.52
C LEU A 25 -13.53 -18.69 -21.74
N ALA A 26 -12.87 -18.43 -20.60
CA ALA A 26 -12.25 -19.46 -19.77
C ALA A 26 -13.26 -20.49 -19.24
N SER A 27 -14.47 -20.04 -18.88
CA SER A 27 -15.52 -20.94 -18.41
C SER A 27 -16.25 -21.68 -19.54
N LYS A 28 -16.44 -21.03 -20.69
CA LYS A 28 -17.24 -21.60 -21.79
C LYS A 28 -16.45 -22.55 -22.70
N LEU A 29 -15.21 -22.23 -23.04
CA LEU A 29 -14.43 -22.96 -24.05
C LEU A 29 -14.07 -24.41 -23.66
N PRO A 30 -13.81 -24.75 -22.38
CA PRO A 30 -13.52 -26.13 -21.99
C PRO A 30 -14.72 -27.08 -22.06
N VAL A 31 -15.96 -26.56 -22.24
CA VAL A 31 -17.19 -27.36 -22.19
C VAL A 31 -17.85 -27.39 -23.57
N SER A 32 -17.84 -28.59 -24.16
CA SER A 32 -18.50 -28.91 -25.42
C SER A 32 -19.15 -30.31 -25.34
N ARG A 33 -20.38 -30.46 -25.82
CA ARG A 33 -21.13 -31.73 -25.70
C ARG A 33 -20.58 -32.81 -26.64
N TRP A 34 -20.41 -34.03 -26.12
CA TRP A 34 -19.96 -35.23 -26.87
C TRP A 34 -18.64 -34.99 -27.61
N GLN A 35 -18.55 -35.34 -28.91
CA GLN A 35 -17.32 -35.16 -29.69
C GLN A 35 -17.01 -33.68 -29.95
N ARG A 36 -18.04 -32.84 -30.19
CA ARG A 36 -17.99 -31.37 -30.24
C ARG A 36 -19.37 -30.76 -30.55
N ASP A 37 -19.75 -29.65 -29.90
CA ASP A 37 -20.81 -28.75 -30.35
C ASP A 37 -20.22 -27.47 -30.97
N LEU A 38 -21.04 -26.64 -31.64
CA LEU A 38 -20.56 -25.49 -32.43
C LEU A 38 -20.64 -24.14 -31.69
N THR A 39 -20.95 -24.14 -30.39
CA THR A 39 -21.16 -22.91 -29.62
C THR A 39 -19.86 -22.14 -29.35
N ASP A 40 -18.72 -22.83 -29.36
CA ASP A 40 -17.38 -22.27 -29.27
C ASP A 40 -17.03 -21.35 -30.45
N SER A 41 -17.50 -21.65 -31.66
CA SER A 41 -17.18 -20.91 -32.89
C SER A 41 -17.55 -19.42 -32.83
N THR A 42 -18.70 -19.07 -32.27
CA THR A 42 -19.10 -17.64 -32.09
C THR A 42 -18.37 -16.99 -30.91
N VAL A 43 -18.10 -17.76 -29.86
CA VAL A 43 -17.41 -17.31 -28.65
C VAL A 43 -15.93 -16.98 -28.96
N LEU A 44 -15.24 -17.82 -29.72
CA LEU A 44 -13.85 -17.61 -30.13
C LEU A 44 -13.62 -16.35 -30.96
N ARG A 45 -14.63 -15.87 -31.71
CA ARG A 45 -14.57 -14.60 -32.44
C ARG A 45 -14.45 -13.38 -31.53
N ASN A 46 -14.73 -13.54 -30.23
CA ASN A 46 -14.64 -12.48 -29.22
C ASN A 46 -13.33 -12.51 -28.43
N LEU A 47 -12.38 -13.41 -28.76
CA LEU A 47 -11.06 -13.42 -28.12
C LEU A 47 -10.36 -12.06 -28.24
N GLY A 48 -10.39 -11.47 -29.44
CA GLY A 48 -9.81 -10.16 -29.70
C GLY A 48 -10.49 -9.02 -28.92
N VAL A 49 -11.76 -9.16 -28.55
CA VAL A 49 -12.49 -8.14 -27.78
C VAL A 49 -11.95 -8.05 -26.35
N GLY A 50 -11.77 -9.20 -25.68
CA GLY A 50 -11.18 -9.23 -24.33
C GLY A 50 -9.77 -8.63 -24.31
N ILE A 51 -8.93 -9.04 -25.27
CA ILE A 51 -7.57 -8.49 -25.42
C ILE A 51 -7.59 -7.00 -25.81
N GLY A 52 -8.54 -6.58 -26.64
CA GLY A 52 -8.71 -5.18 -27.05
C GLY A 52 -8.95 -4.25 -25.86
N TYR A 53 -9.85 -4.64 -24.95
CA TYR A 53 -10.08 -3.90 -23.70
C TYR A 53 -8.82 -3.84 -22.84
N ALA A 54 -8.09 -4.95 -22.70
CA ALA A 54 -6.82 -4.96 -21.95
C ALA A 54 -5.79 -3.98 -22.54
N LEU A 55 -5.64 -3.95 -23.87
CA LEU A 55 -4.70 -3.04 -24.54
C LEU A 55 -5.05 -1.56 -24.32
N ILE A 56 -6.34 -1.20 -24.41
CA ILE A 56 -6.80 0.17 -24.11
C ILE A 56 -6.48 0.54 -22.67
N ALA A 57 -6.70 -0.40 -21.74
CA ALA A 57 -6.38 -0.19 -20.34
C ALA A 57 -4.88 0.04 -20.13
N TYR A 58 -4.01 -0.80 -20.71
CA TYR A 58 -2.56 -0.68 -20.58
C TYR A 58 -2.05 0.66 -21.13
N GLN A 59 -2.55 1.10 -22.27
CA GLN A 59 -2.21 2.41 -22.82
C GLN A 59 -2.65 3.55 -21.90
N SER A 60 -3.84 3.44 -21.31
CA SER A 60 -4.35 4.43 -20.36
C SER A 60 -3.53 4.45 -19.07
N THR A 61 -3.17 3.29 -18.50
CA THR A 61 -2.28 3.19 -17.34
C THR A 61 -0.92 3.82 -17.63
N LEU A 62 -0.27 3.47 -18.75
CA LEU A 62 1.04 4.03 -19.12
C LEU A 62 0.97 5.56 -19.27
N LYS A 63 -0.10 6.06 -19.87
CA LYS A 63 -0.36 7.49 -20.00
C LYS A 63 -0.65 8.18 -18.65
N GLY A 64 -1.28 7.49 -17.71
CA GLY A 64 -1.47 7.97 -16.34
C GLY A 64 -0.14 8.05 -15.59
N VAL A 65 0.66 6.98 -15.64
CA VAL A 65 1.98 6.88 -14.99
C VAL A 65 2.92 7.96 -15.49
N SER A 66 2.94 8.26 -16.80
CA SER A 66 3.83 9.28 -17.37
C SER A 66 3.49 10.72 -16.95
N LYS A 67 2.31 10.94 -16.35
CA LYS A 67 1.88 12.25 -15.85
C LYS A 67 2.14 12.43 -14.34
N LEU A 68 2.57 11.39 -13.64
CA LEU A 68 2.77 11.45 -12.19
C LEU A 68 4.02 12.24 -11.84
N GLU A 69 3.87 13.13 -10.85
CA GLU A 69 4.96 13.82 -10.19
C GLU A 69 4.80 13.65 -8.68
N VAL A 70 5.89 13.32 -7.98
CA VAL A 70 5.86 13.07 -6.54
C VAL A 70 5.80 14.40 -5.78
N ASN A 71 4.74 14.60 -5.00
CA ASN A 71 4.66 15.71 -4.06
C ASN A 71 5.39 15.37 -2.76
N ARG A 72 6.72 15.52 -2.77
CA ARG A 72 7.60 15.14 -1.65
C ARG A 72 7.28 15.90 -0.37
N ASP A 73 7.03 17.20 -0.47
CA ASP A 73 6.79 18.04 0.71
C ASP A 73 5.53 17.63 1.45
N HIS A 74 4.46 17.32 0.71
CA HIS A 74 3.22 16.82 1.31
C HIS A 74 3.40 15.44 1.97
N LEU A 75 4.17 14.53 1.37
CA LEU A 75 4.45 13.22 1.96
C LEU A 75 5.26 13.36 3.26
N LEU A 76 6.26 14.25 3.28
CA LEU A 76 7.06 14.50 4.48
C LEU A 76 6.24 15.17 5.59
N ASP A 77 5.37 16.13 5.22
CA ASP A 77 4.44 16.77 6.13
C ASP A 77 3.46 15.76 6.74
N GLU A 78 2.88 14.87 5.93
CA GLU A 78 2.00 13.81 6.43
C GLU A 78 2.74 12.88 7.38
N LEU A 79 3.97 12.47 7.06
CA LEU A 79 4.79 11.65 7.95
C LEU A 79 5.08 12.36 9.28
N ASP A 80 5.40 13.64 9.26
CA ASP A 80 5.68 14.41 10.48
C ASP A 80 4.44 14.65 11.35
N HIS A 81 3.23 14.54 10.81
CA HIS A 81 1.98 14.61 11.57
C HIS A 81 1.55 13.29 12.22
N ASN A 82 2.24 12.18 11.95
CA ASN A 82 1.83 10.83 12.36
C ASN A 82 2.96 10.10 13.12
N TRP A 83 3.43 10.66 14.24
CA TRP A 83 4.47 10.02 15.06
C TRP A 83 4.00 8.75 15.77
N GLU A 84 2.69 8.49 15.85
CA GLU A 84 2.17 7.26 16.48
C GLU A 84 2.65 5.98 15.76
N VAL A 85 3.06 6.06 14.49
CA VAL A 85 3.63 4.92 13.76
C VAL A 85 4.91 4.38 14.39
N LEU A 86 5.62 5.20 15.19
CA LEU A 86 6.82 4.78 15.92
C LEU A 86 6.49 4.01 17.23
N ALA A 87 5.21 3.84 17.58
CA ALA A 87 4.83 3.08 18.76
C ALA A 87 5.29 1.61 18.68
N GLU A 88 5.10 0.95 17.54
CA GLU A 88 5.50 -0.46 17.35
C GLU A 88 7.00 -0.71 17.52
N PRO A 89 7.93 0.03 16.87
CA PRO A 89 9.35 -0.21 17.06
C PRO A 89 9.79 0.05 18.50
N ILE A 90 9.25 1.08 19.16
CA ILE A 90 9.55 1.35 20.57
C ILE A 90 9.05 0.20 21.44
N GLN A 91 7.82 -0.28 21.21
CA GLN A 91 7.26 -1.44 21.91
C GLN A 91 8.14 -2.69 21.74
N THR A 92 8.67 -2.89 20.54
CA THR A 92 9.52 -4.03 20.21
C THR A 92 10.85 -3.96 20.96
N VAL A 93 11.45 -2.77 21.06
CA VAL A 93 12.65 -2.56 21.89
C VAL A 93 12.34 -2.75 23.37
N MET A 94 11.22 -2.23 23.87
CA MET A 94 10.78 -2.46 25.25
C MET A 94 10.68 -3.95 25.59
N ARG A 95 10.10 -4.76 24.69
CA ARG A 95 10.03 -6.22 24.83
C ARG A 95 11.42 -6.86 24.86
N ARG A 96 12.34 -6.43 23.99
CA ARG A 96 13.73 -6.91 23.95
C ARG A 96 14.46 -6.68 25.28
N TYR A 97 14.18 -5.58 25.97
CA TYR A 97 14.76 -5.25 27.27
C TYR A 97 13.94 -5.70 28.49
N GLY A 98 12.88 -6.50 28.28
CA GLY A 98 12.09 -7.07 29.37
C GLY A 98 11.22 -6.06 30.13
N ILE A 99 10.91 -4.90 29.54
CA ILE A 99 10.00 -3.94 30.17
C ILE A 99 8.59 -4.54 30.22
N GLU A 100 7.97 -4.54 31.39
CA GLU A 100 6.63 -5.07 31.58
C GLU A 100 5.56 -4.19 30.90
N LYS A 101 4.51 -4.85 30.42
CA LYS A 101 3.33 -4.24 29.80
C LYS A 101 3.63 -3.12 28.77
N PRO A 102 4.49 -3.35 27.75
CA PRO A 102 4.88 -2.30 26.79
C PRO A 102 3.71 -1.67 26.04
N TYR A 103 2.73 -2.48 25.68
CA TYR A 103 1.52 -2.03 24.99
C TYR A 103 0.69 -1.08 25.85
N GLU A 104 0.52 -1.36 27.15
CA GLU A 104 -0.26 -0.51 28.05
C GLU A 104 0.41 0.86 28.22
N LYS A 105 1.73 0.89 28.39
CA LYS A 105 2.52 2.13 28.52
C LYS A 105 2.42 3.02 27.26
N LEU A 106 2.46 2.44 26.07
CA LEU A 106 2.27 3.18 24.82
C LEU A 106 0.82 3.62 24.59
N LYS A 107 -0.14 2.79 25.00
CA LYS A 107 -1.56 3.13 24.96
C LYS A 107 -1.86 4.35 25.84
N GLU A 108 -1.22 4.47 26.99
CA GLU A 108 -1.35 5.66 27.85
C GLU A 108 -0.83 6.92 27.15
N LEU A 109 0.32 6.85 26.46
CA LEU A 109 0.89 7.96 25.71
C LEU A 109 -0.04 8.46 24.58
N THR A 110 -0.67 7.53 23.88
CA THR A 110 -1.51 7.77 22.70
C THR A 110 -2.99 8.00 23.03
N ARG A 111 -3.39 7.92 24.31
CA ARG A 111 -4.79 8.00 24.71
C ARG A 111 -5.31 9.43 24.65
N GLY A 112 -6.13 9.71 23.64
CA GLY A 112 -6.90 10.96 23.54
C GLY A 112 -6.10 12.18 23.10
N LYS A 113 -4.87 12.00 22.62
CA LYS A 113 -4.01 13.05 22.06
C LYS A 113 -3.21 12.50 20.90
N ARG A 114 -2.94 13.35 19.90
CA ARG A 114 -1.89 13.07 18.92
C ARG A 114 -0.54 13.20 19.60
N VAL A 115 0.37 12.27 19.28
CA VAL A 115 1.74 12.32 19.77
C VAL A 115 2.57 13.01 18.70
N ASP A 116 3.38 13.99 19.10
CA ASP A 116 4.35 14.65 18.24
C ASP A 116 5.78 14.20 18.56
N ALA A 117 6.76 14.78 17.86
CA ALA A 117 8.17 14.51 18.06
C ALA A 117 8.61 14.66 19.52
N GLU A 118 8.12 15.68 20.22
CA GLU A 118 8.53 16.00 21.57
C GLU A 118 7.90 15.01 22.57
N GLY A 119 6.60 14.75 22.46
CA GLY A 119 5.90 13.77 23.28
C GLY A 119 6.49 12.37 23.15
N MET A 120 6.93 11.98 21.95
CA MET A 120 7.60 10.69 21.75
C MET A 120 8.98 10.65 22.42
N LYS A 121 9.77 11.72 22.33
CA LYS A 121 11.09 11.80 22.99
C LYS A 121 10.96 11.77 24.52
N GLN A 122 10.03 12.54 25.07
CA GLN A 122 9.74 12.56 26.50
C GLN A 122 9.31 11.18 27.01
N PHE A 123 8.50 10.45 26.23
CA PHE A 123 8.15 9.06 26.56
C PHE A 123 9.38 8.15 26.63
N ILE A 124 10.26 8.22 25.63
CA ILE A 124 11.49 7.42 25.56
C ILE A 124 12.41 7.72 26.75
N ASP A 125 12.52 8.98 27.16
CA ASP A 125 13.35 9.39 28.30
C ASP A 125 12.90 8.75 29.62
N GLY A 126 11.59 8.53 29.78
CA GLY A 126 10.98 7.86 30.93
C GLY A 126 11.12 6.33 30.95
N LEU A 127 11.68 5.70 29.91
CA LEU A 127 11.86 4.26 29.85
C LEU A 127 13.14 3.82 30.57
N ALA A 128 13.08 2.68 31.26
CA ALA A 128 14.25 2.02 31.85
C ALA A 128 15.06 1.28 30.77
N LEU A 129 15.65 2.04 29.84
CA LEU A 129 16.50 1.56 28.75
C LEU A 129 17.93 2.11 28.87
N PRO A 130 18.94 1.43 28.32
CA PRO A 130 20.29 1.99 28.19
C PRO A 130 20.27 3.31 27.40
N GLU A 131 21.13 4.26 27.76
CA GLU A 131 21.18 5.58 27.12
C GLU A 131 21.50 5.51 25.62
N GLU A 132 22.31 4.54 25.19
CA GLU A 132 22.57 4.29 23.76
C GLU A 132 21.29 3.92 23.00
N GLU A 133 20.43 3.08 23.58
CA GLU A 133 19.16 2.69 22.95
C GLU A 133 18.15 3.82 22.99
N LYS A 134 18.11 4.63 24.05
CA LYS A 134 17.29 5.85 24.07
C LYS A 134 17.72 6.83 22.98
N ALA A 135 19.03 7.04 22.82
CA ALA A 135 19.56 7.90 21.78
C ALA A 135 19.18 7.39 20.38
N ARG A 136 19.31 6.07 20.14
CA ARG A 136 18.90 5.44 18.89
C ARG A 136 17.40 5.59 18.61
N LEU A 137 16.55 5.34 19.60
CA LEU A 137 15.09 5.49 19.46
C LEU A 137 14.69 6.95 19.22
N LYS A 138 15.34 7.92 19.89
CA LYS A 138 15.06 9.37 19.70
C LYS A 138 15.54 9.90 18.35
N ALA A 139 16.45 9.20 17.67
CA ALA A 139 16.87 9.51 16.30
C ALA A 139 15.89 8.96 15.24
N MET A 140 14.95 8.09 15.62
CA MET A 140 13.93 7.60 14.71
C MET A 140 12.90 8.69 14.40
N THR A 141 12.46 8.72 13.16
CA THR A 141 11.41 9.59 12.64
C THR A 141 10.48 8.73 11.79
N PRO A 142 9.21 9.10 11.60
CA PRO A 142 8.32 8.40 10.66
C PRO A 142 8.94 8.26 9.26
N ALA A 143 9.69 9.27 8.81
CA ALA A 143 10.35 9.27 7.50
C ALA A 143 11.57 8.34 7.38
N ASN A 144 12.25 8.00 8.49
CA ASN A 144 13.41 7.10 8.46
C ASN A 144 13.08 5.68 8.94
N TYR A 145 11.90 5.47 9.53
CA TYR A 145 11.43 4.14 9.95
C TYR A 145 10.76 3.39 8.79
N ILE A 146 11.56 3.07 7.78
CA ILE A 146 11.11 2.44 6.53
C ILE A 146 11.51 0.96 6.40
N GLY A 147 12.09 0.38 7.45
CA GLY A 147 12.58 -1.00 7.44
C GLY A 147 13.56 -1.26 6.29
N ARG A 148 13.25 -2.24 5.44
CA ARG A 148 14.06 -2.59 4.25
C ARG A 148 13.47 -2.07 2.94
N ALA A 149 12.53 -1.12 2.99
CA ALA A 149 11.79 -0.67 1.81
C ALA A 149 12.71 -0.28 0.63
N ILE A 150 13.73 0.54 0.87
CA ILE A 150 14.69 0.94 -0.17
C ILE A 150 15.52 -0.24 -0.70
N THR A 151 15.83 -1.23 0.13
CA THR A 151 16.63 -2.40 -0.29
C THR A 151 15.82 -3.40 -1.13
N MET A 152 14.49 -3.32 -1.10
CA MET A 152 13.59 -4.28 -1.77
C MET A 152 12.93 -3.71 -3.03
N VAL A 153 13.26 -2.47 -3.41
CA VAL A 153 12.77 -1.76 -4.62
C VAL A 153 13.94 -1.52 -5.56
#